data_AF-A0A5C8HYF0-F1
#
_entry.id   AF-A0A5C8HYF0-F1
#
_cell.length_a   1.000
_cell.length_b   1.000
_cell.length_c   1.000
_cell.angle_alpha   90.00
_cell.angle_beta   90.00
_cell.angle_gamma   90.00
#
_symmetry.space_group_name_H-M   'P 1'
#
loop_
_entity.id
_entity.type
_entity.pdbx_description
1 polymer ?
#
loop_
_entity_poly.entity_id
_entity_poly.type
_entity_poly.pdbx_seq_one_letter_code
_entity_poly.pdbx_strand_id
1 'polypeptide(L)'
;MDALPLDPVRFSPSSVDLHEHAWETESAHRTSEGRLLYVRCTGCGVRRVDLQPDPRVPPVAVSAPTTPASARELLQMAVSALEVEER
;
A
#
# COMPACT_ATOMS: atom_id res chain seq x y z
N MET A 1 13.04 -16.97 35.46
CA MET A 1 12.38 -15.71 35.07
C MET A 1 12.39 -15.70 33.55
N ASP A 2 11.45 -16.44 32.97
CA ASP A 2 11.39 -16.67 31.52
C ASP A 2 10.55 -15.55 30.91
N ALA A 3 11.18 -14.73 30.06
CA ALA A 3 10.50 -13.66 29.36
C ALA A 3 9.56 -14.27 28.31
N LEU A 4 8.26 -14.00 28.43
CA LEU A 4 7.27 -14.43 27.46
C LEU A 4 7.63 -13.90 26.05
N PRO A 5 7.53 -14.72 25.00
CA PRO A 5 7.80 -14.27 23.65
C PRO A 5 6.71 -13.27 23.23
N LEU A 6 7.15 -12.10 22.77
CA LEU A 6 6.29 -11.08 22.18
C LEU A 6 5.68 -11.72 20.93
N ASP A 7 4.37 -11.92 20.90
CA ASP A 7 3.67 -12.44 19.74
C ASP A 7 3.95 -11.52 18.53
N PRO A 8 4.59 -11.97 17.44
CA PRO A 8 4.64 -11.16 16.25
C PRO A 8 3.21 -11.11 15.74
N VAL A 9 2.61 -9.91 15.71
CA VAL A 9 1.28 -9.66 15.16
C VAL A 9 1.19 -10.38 13.81
N ARG A 10 0.47 -11.51 13.80
CA ARG A 10 0.23 -12.28 12.57
C ARG A 10 -0.80 -11.50 11.79
N PHE A 11 -0.33 -10.67 10.87
CA PHE A 11 -1.19 -9.96 9.94
C PHE A 11 -1.82 -10.96 8.97
N SER A 12 -3.07 -11.36 9.24
CA SER A 12 -3.84 -12.21 8.34
C SER A 12 -4.20 -11.46 7.06
N PRO A 13 -3.93 -12.02 5.86
CA PRO A 13 -4.04 -11.33 4.58
C PRO A 13 -5.48 -11.02 4.11
N SER A 14 -6.52 -11.43 4.86
CA SER A 14 -7.93 -11.24 4.52
C SER A 14 -8.57 -9.96 5.08
N SER A 15 -7.76 -9.01 5.58
CA SER A 15 -8.24 -7.93 6.46
C SER A 15 -8.26 -6.52 5.82
N VAL A 16 -8.32 -6.43 4.49
CA VAL A 16 -8.35 -5.13 3.78
C VAL A 16 -9.54 -4.25 4.20
N ASP A 17 -10.66 -4.86 4.59
CA ASP A 17 -11.91 -4.18 5.00
C ASP A 17 -12.20 -4.26 6.51
N LEU A 18 -11.31 -4.81 7.34
CA LEU A 18 -11.68 -5.23 8.69
C LEU A 18 -11.47 -4.18 9.82
N HIS A 19 -10.89 -3.02 9.51
CA HIS A 19 -10.59 -2.00 10.53
C HIS A 19 -10.38 -0.61 9.93
N GLU A 20 -10.44 0.40 10.79
CA GLU A 20 -9.99 1.75 10.46
C GLU A 20 -8.46 1.75 10.27
N HIS A 21 -8.02 2.17 9.08
CA HIS A 21 -6.61 2.12 8.72
C HIS A 21 -5.83 3.29 9.35
N ALA A 22 -4.74 2.96 10.04
CA ALA A 22 -3.75 3.95 10.51
C ALA A 22 -2.68 4.16 9.43
N TRP A 23 -2.87 5.16 8.58
CA TRP A 23 -2.00 5.46 7.44
C TRP A 23 -0.71 6.19 7.84
N GLU A 24 0.43 5.65 7.39
CA GLU A 24 1.75 6.27 7.48
C GLU A 24 2.32 6.50 6.08
N THR A 25 3.00 7.63 5.87
CA THR A 25 3.65 7.93 4.57
C THR A 25 4.97 7.19 4.45
N GLU A 26 5.08 6.27 3.49
CA GLU A 26 6.33 5.58 3.15
C GLU A 26 7.23 6.47 2.28
N SER A 27 6.64 7.13 1.28
CA SER A 27 7.36 8.05 0.39
C SER A 27 6.47 9.17 -0.13
N ALA A 28 7.11 10.24 -0.58
CA ALA A 28 6.43 11.40 -1.12
C ALA A 28 7.15 11.97 -2.34
N HIS A 29 6.39 12.27 -3.38
CA HIS A 29 6.93 12.75 -4.65
C HIS A 29 6.15 13.97 -5.12
N ARG A 30 6.85 15.01 -5.60
CA ARG A 30 6.20 16.16 -6.25
C ARG A 30 5.91 15.83 -7.71
N THR A 31 4.71 16.20 -8.15
CA THR A 31 4.24 16.13 -9.52
C THR A 31 3.57 17.46 -9.89
N SER A 32 3.16 17.62 -11.14
CA SER A 32 2.42 18.81 -11.58
C SER A 32 1.05 18.95 -10.92
N GLU A 33 0.48 17.85 -10.41
CA GLU A 33 -0.82 17.82 -9.73
C GLU A 33 -0.73 18.09 -8.22
N GLY A 34 0.49 18.22 -7.70
CA GLY A 34 0.75 18.42 -6.28
C GLY A 34 1.75 17.40 -5.76
N ARG A 35 1.54 16.88 -4.55
CA ARG A 35 2.40 15.89 -3.92
C ARG A 35 1.67 14.57 -3.79
N LEU A 36 2.20 13.54 -4.45
CA LEU A 36 1.75 12.16 -4.26
C LEU A 36 2.40 11.59 -3.00
N LEU A 37 1.58 10.97 -2.16
CA LEU A 37 1.97 10.29 -0.94
C LEU A 37 1.68 8.81 -1.12
N TYR A 38 2.73 7.99 -1.09
CA TYR A 38 2.57 6.54 -1.01
C TYR A 38 2.43 6.21 0.47
N VAL A 39 1.24 5.75 0.87
CA VAL A 39 0.91 5.48 2.27
C VAL A 39 0.66 4.00 2.49
N ARG A 40 1.03 3.54 3.68
CA ARG A 40 0.83 2.17 4.14
C ARG A 40 0.10 2.15 5.46
N CYS A 41 -0.82 1.22 5.62
CA CYS A 41 -1.43 0.96 6.92
C CYS A 41 -0.44 0.23 7.83
N THR A 42 -0.17 0.79 9.01
CA THR A 42 0.72 0.17 10.01
C THR A 42 0.11 -1.09 10.63
N GLY A 43 -1.23 -1.23 10.58
CA GLY A 43 -1.98 -2.35 11.15
C GLY A 43 -2.21 -3.55 10.22
N CYS A 44 -2.14 -3.40 8.89
CA CYS A 44 -2.31 -4.55 7.97
C CYS A 44 -1.39 -4.54 6.76
N GLY A 45 -0.60 -3.48 6.57
CA GLY A 45 0.39 -3.39 5.50
C GLY A 45 -0.18 -3.14 4.10
N VAL A 46 -1.47 -2.91 3.95
CA VAL A 46 -2.08 -2.47 2.69
C VAL A 46 -1.52 -1.10 2.31
N ARG A 47 -1.46 -0.84 1.01
CA ARG A 47 -0.93 0.40 0.46
C ARG A 47 -1.97 1.11 -0.37
N ARG A 48 -1.92 2.44 -0.37
CA ARG A 48 -2.66 3.28 -1.31
C ARG A 48 -1.84 4.54 -1.63
N VAL A 49 -2.32 5.29 -2.60
CA VAL A 49 -1.78 6.58 -3.00
C VAL A 49 -2.77 7.68 -2.63
N ASP A 50 -2.26 8.69 -1.93
CA ASP A 50 -3.00 9.91 -1.61
C ASP A 50 -2.38 11.08 -2.40
N LEU A 51 -3.20 12.01 -2.88
CA LEU A 51 -2.79 13.25 -3.52
C LEU A 51 -2.99 14.42 -2.56
N GLN A 52 -1.96 15.22 -2.36
CA GLN A 52 -2.01 16.50 -1.68
C GLN A 52 -1.81 17.64 -2.70
N PRO A 53 -2.87 18.34 -3.12
CA PRO A 53 -2.76 19.40 -4.13
C PRO A 53 -1.97 20.60 -3.63
N ASP A 54 -2.15 20.99 -2.37
CA ASP A 54 -1.44 22.08 -1.69
C ASP A 54 -1.08 21.66 -0.25
N PRO A 55 0.05 22.13 0.32
CA PRO A 55 0.43 21.80 1.70
C PRO A 55 -0.60 22.15 2.78
N ARG A 56 -1.52 23.09 2.50
CA ARG A 56 -2.59 23.51 3.43
C ARG A 56 -3.87 22.69 3.28
N VAL A 57 -3.97 21.86 2.23
CA VAL A 57 -5.13 21.01 1.96
C VAL A 57 -4.81 19.59 2.45
N PRO A 58 -5.76 18.92 3.13
CA PRO A 58 -5.57 17.54 3.54
C PRO A 58 -5.40 16.62 2.31
N PRO A 59 -4.53 15.60 2.38
CA PRO A 59 -4.40 14.61 1.32
C PRO A 59 -5.69 13.84 1.09
N VAL A 60 -5.96 13.48 -0.17
CA VAL A 60 -7.14 12.71 -0.59
C VAL A 60 -6.70 11.43 -1.26
N ALA A 61 -7.32 10.29 -0.91
CA ALA A 61 -7.03 9.01 -1.54
C ALA A 61 -7.41 9.04 -3.03
N VAL A 62 -6.45 8.70 -3.90
CA VAL A 62 -6.63 8.61 -5.36
C VAL A 62 -6.50 7.18 -5.88
N SER A 63 -6.18 6.22 -5.02
CA SER A 63 -6.20 4.79 -5.35
C SER A 63 -6.98 3.98 -4.32
N ALA A 64 -7.47 2.81 -4.74
CA ALA A 64 -7.98 1.81 -3.81
C ALA A 64 -6.82 1.23 -2.96
N PRO A 65 -7.07 0.87 -1.68
CA PRO A 65 -6.14 0.07 -0.89
C PRO A 65 -5.87 -1.27 -1.58
N THR A 66 -4.59 -1.62 -1.72
CA THR A 66 -4.18 -2.92 -2.27
C THR A 66 -3.20 -3.62 -1.36
N THR A 67 -3.26 -4.95 -1.33
CA THR A 67 -2.27 -5.74 -0.59
C THR A 67 -0.95 -5.79 -1.36
N PRO A 68 0.21 -5.88 -0.68
CA PRO A 68 1.50 -6.08 -1.33
C PRO A 68 1.53 -7.30 -2.26
N ALA A 69 0.82 -8.36 -1.88
CA ALA A 69 0.75 -9.62 -2.62
C ALA A 69 0.01 -9.42 -3.95
N SER A 70 -1.15 -8.78 -3.93
CA SER A 70 -1.93 -8.51 -5.15
C SER A 70 -1.19 -7.63 -6.16
N ALA A 71 -0.45 -6.61 -5.71
CA ALA A 71 0.33 -5.76 -6.62
C ALA A 71 1.48 -6.53 -7.30
N ARG A 72 2.18 -7.41 -6.55
CA ARG A 72 3.23 -8.26 -7.11
C ARG A 72 2.68 -9.27 -8.12
N GLU A 73 1.54 -9.86 -7.83
CA GLU A 73 0.87 -10.80 -8.75
C GLU A 73 0.42 -10.12 -10.06
N LEU A 74 -0.14 -8.91 -9.98
CA LEU A 74 -0.50 -8.14 -11.18
C LEU A 74 0.72 -7.79 -12.05
N LEU A 75 1.83 -7.38 -11.42
CA LEU A 75 3.09 -7.12 -12.13
C LEU A 75 3.64 -8.41 -12.76
N GLN A 76 3.57 -9.55 -12.07
CA GLN A 76 4.00 -10.85 -12.60
C GLN A 76 3.15 -11.30 -13.80
N MET A 77 1.83 -11.11 -13.76
CA MET A 77 0.95 -11.43 -14.88
C MET A 77 1.22 -10.55 -16.11
N ALA A 78 1.48 -9.26 -15.92
CA ALA A 78 1.82 -8.35 -17.01
C ALA A 78 3.12 -8.78 -17.70
N VAL A 79 4.15 -9.14 -16.92
CA VAL A 79 5.43 -9.65 -17.46
C VAL A 79 5.21 -10.94 -18.26
N SER A 80 4.44 -11.89 -17.72
CA SER A 80 4.19 -13.16 -18.43
C SER A 80 3.29 -13.03 -19.66
N ALA A 81 2.40 -12.03 -19.71
CA ALA A 81 1.63 -11.74 -20.93
C ALA A 81 2.52 -11.19 -22.06
N LEU A 82 3.51 -10.36 -21.71
CA LEU A 82 4.51 -9.85 -22.67
C LEU A 82 5.43 -10.97 -23.19
N GLU A 83 5.67 -12.03 -22.43
CA GLU A 83 6.51 -13.18 -22.83
C GLU A 83 5.80 -14.16 -23.80
N VAL A 84 4.47 -14.09 -23.95
CA VAL A 84 3.70 -14.99 -24.83
C VAL A 84 3.67 -14.53 -26.29
N GLU A 85 3.90 -13.24 -26.57
CA GLU A 85 3.85 -12.64 -27.92
C GLU A 85 5.13 -12.87 -28.76
N GLU A 86 6.17 -13.53 -28.22
CA GLU A 86 7.44 -13.80 -28.92
C GLU A 86 7.54 -15.27 -29.42
N ARG A 87 6.47 -15.85 -29.96
CA ARG A 87 6.50 -17.19 -30.59
C ARG A 87 5.69 -17.29 -31.89
#